data_AF-A0A528IQV2-F1
#
_entry.id   AF-A0A528IQV2-F1
#
_cell.length_a   1.000
_cell.length_b   1.000
_cell.length_c   1.000
_cell.angle_alpha   90.00
_cell.angle_beta   90.00
_cell.angle_gamma   90.00
#
_symmetry.space_group_name_H-M   'P 1'
#
loop_
_entity.id
_entity.type
_entity.pdbx_description
1 polymer ?
#
loop_
_entity_poly.entity_id
_entity_poly.type
_entity_poly.pdbx_seq_one_letter_code
_entity_poly.pdbx_strand_id
1 'polypeptide(L)'
;MDPDVVIFDLPPPLAYRGEQARDIEGINAWFATWRNGVTVHMADPRLMIDGDLAVAFGLSRMTGIKTDGTKVDSWSRRTIVLRRIAGSWKIIHEHASFPMAMDGSGRAVTDLLP
;
A
#
# COMPACT_ATOMS: atom_id res chain seq x y z
N MET A 1 -1.44 13.69 2.40
CA MET A 1 -0.22 13.39 1.64
C MET A 1 0.40 14.70 1.15
N ASP A 2 1.61 14.68 0.63
CA ASP A 2 2.23 15.82 -0.07
C ASP A 2 1.53 16.10 -1.42
N PRO A 3 1.38 17.37 -1.90
CA PRO A 3 0.75 17.70 -3.18
C PRO A 3 1.34 16.99 -4.40
N ASP A 4 2.63 16.68 -4.36
CA ASP A 4 3.36 16.04 -5.45
C ASP A 4 3.64 14.55 -5.16
N VAL A 5 2.83 13.94 -4.28
CA VAL A 5 2.97 12.53 -3.90
C VAL A 5 2.97 11.60 -5.13
N VAL A 6 3.84 10.60 -5.12
CA VAL A 6 3.86 9.53 -6.13
C VAL A 6 3.58 8.20 -5.45
N ILE A 7 2.60 7.45 -5.95
CA ILE A 7 2.22 6.15 -5.40
C ILE A 7 2.38 5.07 -6.46
N PHE A 8 3.07 3.99 -6.12
CA PHE A 8 3.06 2.73 -6.86
C PHE A 8 2.21 1.74 -6.07
N ASP A 9 0.94 1.59 -6.45
CA ASP A 9 0.01 0.70 -5.76
C ASP A 9 -0.08 -0.66 -6.46
N LEU A 10 -0.80 -1.60 -5.83
CA LEU A 10 -1.10 -2.91 -6.37
C LEU A 10 -2.00 -2.86 -7.62
N PRO A 11 -3.14 -2.12 -7.63
CA PRO A 11 -3.95 -1.99 -8.83
C PRO A 11 -3.31 -1.01 -9.85
N PRO A 12 -3.59 -1.18 -11.15
CA PRO A 12 -3.22 -0.22 -12.18
C PRO A 12 -3.83 1.17 -11.95
N PRO A 13 -3.20 2.24 -12.46
CA PRO A 13 -2.05 2.25 -13.38
C PRO A 13 -0.69 2.04 -12.70
N LEU A 14 0.38 2.01 -13.50
CA LEU A 14 1.76 1.83 -13.03
C LEU A 14 2.20 2.86 -11.98
N ALA A 15 1.63 4.07 -12.01
CA ALA A 15 1.91 5.11 -11.05
C ALA A 15 0.75 6.10 -10.95
N TYR A 16 0.40 6.47 -9.72
CA TYR A 16 -0.47 7.60 -9.41
C TYR A 16 0.38 8.80 -9.00
N ARG A 17 -0.01 10.01 -9.40
CA ARG A 17 0.70 11.26 -9.08
C ARG A 17 -0.24 12.35 -8.61
N GLY A 18 0.19 13.12 -7.62
CA GLY A 18 -0.53 14.28 -7.08
C GLY A 18 -1.98 13.96 -6.71
N GLU A 19 -2.94 14.66 -7.32
CA GLU A 19 -4.36 14.46 -7.06
C GLU A 19 -4.85 13.04 -7.42
N GLN A 20 -4.28 12.38 -8.43
CA GLN A 20 -4.67 11.00 -8.77
C GLN A 20 -4.35 10.01 -7.64
N ALA A 21 -3.29 10.28 -6.88
CA ALA A 21 -2.90 9.46 -5.73
C ALA A 21 -3.81 9.69 -4.50
N ARG A 22 -4.78 10.62 -4.60
CA ARG A 22 -5.70 11.01 -3.53
C ARG A 22 -7.14 10.79 -3.95
N ASP A 23 -7.39 9.79 -4.79
CA ASP A 23 -8.71 9.45 -5.30
C ASP A 23 -9.63 8.95 -4.16
N ILE A 24 -10.34 9.88 -3.52
CA ILE A 24 -11.27 9.59 -2.43
C ILE A 24 -12.41 8.70 -2.91
N GLU A 25 -12.91 8.90 -4.14
CA GLU A 25 -14.01 8.12 -4.70
C GLU A 25 -13.59 6.68 -4.95
N GLY A 26 -12.42 6.46 -5.57
CA GLY A 26 -11.84 5.13 -5.77
C GLY A 26 -11.57 4.40 -4.46
N ILE A 27 -11.05 5.09 -3.45
CA ILE A 27 -10.84 4.52 -2.10
C ILE A 27 -12.18 4.11 -1.48
N ASN A 28 -13.20 4.97 -1.54
CA ASN A 28 -14.53 4.66 -1.00
C ASN A 28 -15.20 3.49 -1.74
N ALA A 29 -15.08 3.45 -3.07
CA ALA A 29 -15.57 2.34 -3.87
C ALA A 29 -14.87 1.03 -3.50
N TRP A 30 -13.56 1.05 -3.27
CA TRP A 30 -12.82 -0.12 -2.79
C TRP A 30 -13.27 -0.54 -1.39
N PHE A 31 -13.46 0.40 -0.45
CA PHE A 31 -13.99 0.10 0.88
C PHE A 31 -15.38 -0.54 0.82
N ALA A 32 -16.25 -0.10 -0.08
CA ALA A 32 -17.59 -0.66 -0.28
C ALA A 32 -17.59 -2.13 -0.74
N THR A 33 -16.45 -2.64 -1.25
CA THR A 33 -16.30 -4.07 -1.58
C THR A 33 -16.09 -4.96 -0.36
N TRP A 34 -15.88 -4.40 0.83
CA TRP A 34 -15.63 -5.14 2.07
C TRP A 34 -16.85 -5.18 2.97
N ARG A 35 -17.19 -6.36 3.51
CA ARG A 35 -18.39 -6.57 4.32
C ARG A 35 -18.34 -5.85 5.67
N ASN A 36 -17.22 -5.98 6.38
CA ASN A 36 -17.02 -5.43 7.72
C ASN A 36 -15.71 -4.62 7.80
N GLY A 37 -15.34 -4.00 6.67
CA GLY A 37 -14.05 -3.34 6.50
C GLY A 37 -12.89 -4.30 6.20
N VAL A 38 -11.70 -3.71 6.15
CA VAL A 38 -10.43 -4.35 5.83
C VAL A 38 -9.40 -3.93 6.87
N THR A 39 -8.55 -4.86 7.28
CA THR A 39 -7.41 -4.58 8.15
C THR A 39 -6.15 -4.62 7.30
N VAL A 40 -5.32 -3.59 7.41
CA VAL A 40 -3.98 -3.56 6.82
C VAL A 40 -2.99 -3.27 7.93
N HIS A 41 -2.03 -4.17 8.12
CA HIS A 41 -1.04 -4.08 9.18
C HIS A 41 0.36 -4.33 8.62
N MET A 42 1.27 -3.37 8.82
CA MET A 42 2.67 -3.55 8.52
C MET A 42 3.37 -4.20 9.71
N ALA A 43 3.85 -5.43 9.53
CA ALA A 43 4.44 -6.23 10.60
C ALA A 43 5.92 -5.86 10.80
N ASP A 44 6.25 -5.41 12.01
CA ASP A 44 7.60 -5.03 12.46
C ASP A 44 8.42 -4.25 11.41
N PRO A 45 7.92 -3.07 10.96
CA PRO A 45 8.59 -2.32 9.92
C PRO A 45 9.94 -1.80 10.38
N ARG A 46 10.91 -1.81 9.46
CA ARG A 46 12.12 -1.01 9.62
C ARG A 46 11.78 0.46 9.43
N LEU A 47 12.16 1.29 10.40
CA LEU A 47 11.99 2.73 10.36
C LEU A 47 13.35 3.42 10.43
N MET A 48 13.60 4.33 9.51
CA MET A 48 14.79 5.18 9.47
C MET A 48 14.34 6.64 9.40
N ILE A 49 14.96 7.52 10.18
CA ILE A 49 14.69 8.96 10.19
C ILE A 49 16.02 9.69 10.09
N ASP A 50 16.10 10.65 9.17
CA ASP A 50 17.23 11.56 9.01
C ASP A 50 16.70 12.99 8.75
N GLY A 51 16.81 13.84 9.77
CA GLY A 51 16.24 15.19 9.76
C GLY A 51 14.74 15.20 9.45
N ASP A 52 14.39 15.82 8.32
CA ASP A 52 13.01 15.96 7.84
C ASP A 52 12.59 14.84 6.87
N LEU A 53 13.39 13.78 6.72
CA LEU A 53 13.06 12.61 5.89
C LEU A 53 12.90 11.37 6.78
N ALA A 54 11.88 10.56 6.50
CA ALA A 54 11.69 9.27 7.14
C ALA A 54 11.31 8.21 6.09
N VAL A 55 11.76 6.98 6.31
CA VAL A 55 11.41 5.82 5.48
C VAL A 55 10.98 4.68 6.40
N ALA A 56 9.79 4.13 6.13
CA ALA A 56 9.31 2.90 6.73
C ALA A 56 9.17 1.82 5.66
N PHE A 57 9.67 0.61 5.87
CA PHE A 57 9.45 -0.50 4.95
C PHE A 57 9.37 -1.85 5.67
N GLY A 58 8.61 -2.77 5.08
CA GLY A 58 8.41 -4.09 5.65
C GLY A 58 7.34 -4.89 4.93
N LEU A 59 6.91 -5.98 5.57
CA LEU A 59 5.81 -6.81 5.11
C LEU A 59 4.49 -6.25 5.61
N SER A 60 3.47 -6.22 4.75
CA SER A 60 2.13 -5.72 5.04
C SER A 60 1.12 -6.85 4.87
N ARG A 61 0.40 -7.19 5.93
CA ARG A 61 -0.70 -8.15 5.89
C ARG A 61 -2.02 -7.42 5.68
N MET A 62 -2.78 -7.85 4.68
CA MET A 62 -4.15 -7.39 4.45
C MET A 62 -5.13 -8.54 4.73
N THR A 63 -6.08 -8.30 5.62
CA THR A 63 -7.12 -9.27 5.97
C THR A 63 -8.52 -8.65 5.87
N GLY A 64 -9.50 -9.46 5.46
CA GLY A 64 -10.89 -9.03 5.40
C GLY A 64 -11.80 -10.02 4.68
N ILE A 65 -13.10 -9.70 4.62
CA ILE A 65 -14.10 -10.47 3.89
C ILE A 65 -14.80 -9.54 2.91
N LYS A 66 -14.79 -9.91 1.62
CA LYS A 66 -15.50 -9.19 0.55
C LYS A 66 -17.01 -9.38 0.67
N THR A 67 -17.77 -8.49 0.05
CA THR A 67 -19.24 -8.56 0.04
C THR A 67 -19.75 -9.87 -0.58
N ASP A 68 -19.07 -10.37 -1.61
CA ASP A 68 -19.33 -11.67 -2.26
C ASP A 68 -18.96 -12.91 -1.41
N GLY A 69 -18.37 -12.72 -0.23
CA GLY A 69 -17.96 -13.80 0.68
C GLY A 69 -16.50 -14.25 0.54
N THR A 70 -15.74 -13.71 -0.41
CA THR A 70 -14.32 -14.01 -0.58
C THR A 70 -13.54 -13.59 0.67
N LYS A 71 -12.82 -14.54 1.28
CA LYS A 71 -11.89 -14.25 2.38
C LYS A 71 -10.55 -13.83 1.80
N VAL A 72 -10.05 -12.69 2.24
CA VAL A 72 -8.72 -12.19 1.86
C VAL A 72 -7.82 -12.27 3.08
N ASP A 73 -6.67 -12.91 2.90
CA ASP A 73 -5.53 -12.90 3.80
C ASP A 73 -4.28 -13.00 2.93
N SER A 74 -3.54 -11.89 2.81
CA SER A 74 -2.42 -11.80 1.88
C SER A 74 -1.30 -10.96 2.47
N TRP A 75 -0.08 -11.29 2.09
CA TRP A 75 1.12 -10.55 2.45
C TRP A 75 1.71 -9.85 1.22
N SER A 76 1.90 -8.54 1.32
CA SER A 76 2.60 -7.73 0.34
C SER A 76 3.86 -7.11 0.96
N ARG A 77 4.71 -6.52 0.12
CA ARG A 77 5.83 -5.68 0.55
C ARG A 77 5.38 -4.24 0.44
N ARG A 78 5.77 -3.40 1.39
CA ARG A 78 5.41 -1.99 1.37
C ARG A 78 6.56 -1.10 1.84
N THR A 79 6.72 0.03 1.16
CA THR A 79 7.65 1.11 1.49
C THR A 79 6.86 2.41 1.54
N ILE A 80 7.05 3.19 2.59
CA ILE A 80 6.44 4.50 2.81
C ILE A 80 7.56 5.50 3.07
N VAL A 81 7.60 6.56 2.29
CA VAL A 81 8.55 7.67 2.46
C VAL A 81 7.77 8.89 2.91
N LEU A 82 8.24 9.52 3.98
CA LEU A 82 7.64 10.69 4.58
C LEU A 82 8.62 11.85 4.61
N ARG A 83 8.11 13.07 4.41
CA ARG A 83 8.83 14.30 4.64
C ARG A 83 8.12 15.15 5.68
N ARG A 84 8.86 15.78 6.59
CA ARG A 84 8.31 16.80 7.49
C ARG A 84 8.18 18.11 6.74
N ILE A 85 6.95 18.62 6.64
CA ILE A 85 6.60 19.87 5.94
C ILE A 85 5.71 20.67 6.88
N ALA A 86 6.10 21.92 7.18
CA ALA A 86 5.41 22.78 8.14
C ALA A 86 5.11 22.07 9.47
N GLY A 87 6.13 21.39 10.02
CA GLY A 87 6.04 20.68 11.30
C GLY A 87 5.33 19.31 11.26
N SER A 88 4.69 18.95 10.15
CA SER A 88 3.92 17.70 10.03
C SER A 88 4.57 16.71 9.08
N TRP A 89 4.61 15.42 9.44
CA TRP A 89 5.01 14.36 8.51
C TRP A 89 3.93 14.15 7.44
N LYS A 90 4.33 14.18 6.18
CA LYS A 90 3.48 13.92 5.02
C LYS A 90 4.09 12.78 4.22
N ILE A 91 3.27 11.83 3.77
CA ILE A 91 3.70 10.82 2.79
C ILE A 91 4.02 11.54 1.48
N ILE A 92 5.25 11.38 1.02
CA ILE A 92 5.73 11.87 -0.28
C ILE A 92 5.83 10.75 -1.32
N HIS A 93 5.98 9.50 -0.87
CA HIS A 93 5.97 8.33 -1.73
C HIS A 93 5.46 7.10 -0.99
N GLU A 94 4.79 6.21 -1.72
CA GLU A 94 4.48 4.86 -1.27
C GLU A 94 4.69 3.88 -2.43
N HIS A 95 5.14 2.67 -2.09
CA HIS A 95 5.21 1.53 -2.98
C HIS A 95 4.62 0.31 -2.28
N ALA A 96 3.60 -0.31 -2.84
CA ALA A 96 3.09 -1.63 -2.46
C ALA A 96 3.27 -2.62 -3.60
N SER A 97 3.67 -3.86 -3.30
CA SER A 97 3.89 -4.87 -4.35
C SER A 97 3.85 -6.31 -3.86
N PHE A 98 3.48 -7.22 -4.77
CA PHE A 98 3.70 -8.66 -4.62
C PHE A 98 4.94 -9.11 -5.40
N PRO A 99 5.61 -10.19 -4.97
CA PRO A 99 6.53 -10.91 -5.83
C PRO A 99 5.82 -11.44 -7.09
N MET A 100 6.59 -11.69 -8.15
CA MET A 100 6.10 -12.26 -9.40
C MET A 100 6.69 -13.66 -9.60
N ALA A 101 5.89 -14.58 -10.13
CA ALA A 101 6.34 -15.93 -10.45
C ALA A 101 7.32 -15.90 -11.64
N MET A 102 8.50 -16.48 -11.45
CA MET A 102 9.55 -16.60 -12.49
C MET A 102 9.43 -17.91 -13.29
N ASP A 103 8.23 -18.52 -13.29
CA ASP A 103 7.89 -19.77 -14.00
C ASP A 103 7.41 -19.55 -15.45
N GLY A 104 7.50 -18.30 -15.94
CA GLY A 104 7.00 -17.89 -17.25
C GLY A 104 5.52 -17.47 -17.26
N SER A 105 4.77 -17.63 -16.16
CA SER A 105 3.36 -17.22 -16.09
C SER A 105 3.16 -15.71 -15.86
N GLY A 106 4.18 -15.02 -15.31
CA GLY A 106 4.11 -13.58 -15.03
C GLY A 106 3.09 -13.19 -13.96
N ARG A 107 2.56 -14.15 -13.20
CA ARG A 107 1.53 -13.91 -12.17
C ARG A 107 2.14 -13.30 -10.92
N ALA A 108 1.38 -12.42 -10.26
CA ALA A 108 1.66 -12.05 -8.88
C ALA A 108 1.51 -13.27 -7.95
N VAL A 109 2.41 -13.42 -6.99
CA VAL A 109 2.42 -14.49 -6.00
C VAL A 109 1.88 -13.91 -4.69
N THR A 110 0.66 -14.30 -4.32
CA THR A 110 -0.10 -13.70 -3.21
C THR A 110 -0.31 -14.66 -2.03
N ASP A 111 0.17 -15.89 -2.13
CA ASP A 111 0.00 -16.99 -1.18
C ASP A 111 1.25 -17.24 -0.29
N LEU A 112 2.26 -16.36 -0.39
CA LEU A 112 3.45 -16.42 0.47
C LEU A 112 3.13 -15.97 1.90
N LEU A 113 3.80 -16.61 2.85
CA LEU A 113 3.81 -16.27 4.27
C LEU A 113 5.23 -15.85 4.69
N PRO A 114 5.38 -14.96 5.69
CA PRO A 114 6.68 -14.65 6.29
C PRO A 114 7.39 -15.89 6.87
#